data_AF-A0A6I1BRE7-F1
#
_entry.id   AF-A0A6I1BRE7-F1
#
_cell.length_a   1.000
_cell.length_b   1.000
_cell.length_c   1.000
_cell.angle_alpha   90.00
_cell.angle_beta   90.00
_cell.angle_gamma   90.00
#
_symmetry.space_group_name_H-M   'P 1'
#
loop_
_entity.id
_entity.type
_entity.pdbx_description
1 polymer ?
#
loop_
_entity_poly.entity_id
_entity_poly.type
_entity_poly.pdbx_seq_one_letter_code
_entity_poly.pdbx_strand_id
1 'polypeptide(L)'
;MTMEELQKAIELQYQSKGIARCRYNALNKVFTFLKDYNSKDNAVFLNKSKEELKAGYAQYWNKKLNDAENQAINDIYKYISTKSNFITAKKAANKEVKIKNDKPNSTPLSDYKIGLSPWLGDSPKVLILGTMPGDKSLREQVYYCDTSHNSFWKIMYSIFGKKDDMTSNHDFITSHNIALWDCVQSGVRKGSTDDGYDINSLITNDIQSFLKEHPSIKTIVLNGKGKGSKKRPSTTFLFKRFFFTIDFDGKIVLLSSTSNTCSLTFEKKLEEWSVISELVK
;
A
#
# COMPACT_ATOMS: atom_id res chain seq x y z
N MET A 1 -1.55 0.29 -12.73
CA MET A 1 -2.30 -0.88 -12.26
C MET A 1 -2.22 -1.91 -13.34
N THR A 2 -1.73 -3.10 -13.05
CA THR A 2 -1.63 -4.22 -13.98
C THR A 2 -2.97 -4.95 -14.11
N MET A 3 -3.07 -5.89 -15.06
CA MET A 3 -4.28 -6.71 -15.24
C MET A 3 -4.54 -7.62 -14.04
N GLU A 4 -3.47 -8.14 -13.44
CA GLU A 4 -3.55 -9.01 -12.27
C GLU A 4 -3.93 -8.24 -11.00
N GLU A 5 -3.40 -7.03 -10.83
CA GLU A 5 -3.81 -6.13 -9.76
C GLU A 5 -5.29 -5.72 -9.89
N LEU A 6 -5.75 -5.42 -11.12
CA LEU A 6 -7.13 -5.08 -11.39
C LEU A 6 -8.07 -6.27 -11.10
N GLN A 7 -7.71 -7.46 -11.57
CA GLN A 7 -8.49 -8.67 -11.33
C GLN A 7 -8.62 -8.94 -9.82
N LYS A 8 -7.50 -8.95 -9.11
CA LYS A 8 -7.44 -9.19 -7.67
C LYS A 8 -8.24 -8.16 -6.88
N ALA A 9 -8.20 -6.89 -7.29
CA ALA A 9 -8.99 -5.84 -6.65
C ALA A 9 -10.51 -6.05 -6.79
N ILE A 10 -10.96 -6.56 -7.94
CA ILE A 10 -12.38 -6.86 -8.17
C ILE A 10 -12.79 -8.13 -7.42
N GLU A 11 -11.94 -9.15 -7.37
CA GLU A 11 -12.19 -10.37 -6.59
C GLU A 11 -12.33 -10.10 -5.10
N LEU A 12 -11.54 -9.16 -4.55
CA LEU A 12 -11.67 -8.68 -3.18
C LEU A 12 -13.01 -7.94 -2.95
N GLN A 13 -13.48 -7.16 -3.93
CA GLN A 13 -14.82 -6.56 -3.87
C GLN A 13 -15.93 -7.61 -3.92
N TYR A 14 -15.74 -8.67 -4.69
CA TYR A 14 -16.69 -9.78 -4.73
C TYR A 14 -16.75 -10.51 -3.41
N GLN A 15 -15.59 -10.69 -2.76
CA GLN A 15 -15.50 -11.44 -1.51
C GLN A 15 -16.18 -10.66 -0.39
N SER A 16 -15.93 -9.35 -0.29
CA SER A 16 -16.56 -8.49 0.71
C SER A 16 -18.08 -8.37 0.54
N LYS A 17 -18.60 -8.57 -0.68
CA LYS A 17 -20.03 -8.50 -1.00
C LYS A 17 -20.72 -9.86 -1.07
N GLY A 18 -20.01 -10.95 -0.76
CA GLY A 18 -20.57 -12.30 -0.82
C GLY A 18 -21.08 -12.69 -2.21
N ILE A 19 -20.41 -12.24 -3.27
CA ILE A 19 -20.83 -12.48 -4.64
C ILE A 19 -20.69 -13.97 -5.00
N ALA A 20 -21.68 -14.50 -5.73
CA ALA A 20 -21.72 -15.92 -6.10
C ALA A 20 -20.52 -16.36 -6.98
N ARG A 21 -20.09 -17.62 -6.82
CA ARG A 21 -18.92 -18.19 -7.51
C ARG A 21 -19.00 -18.14 -9.04
N CYS A 22 -20.21 -18.19 -9.60
CA CYS A 22 -20.42 -18.05 -11.05
C CYS A 22 -19.88 -16.70 -11.59
N ARG A 23 -19.93 -15.64 -10.78
CA ARG A 23 -19.40 -14.32 -11.13
C ARG A 23 -17.87 -14.30 -11.15
N TYR A 24 -17.22 -15.00 -10.22
CA TYR A 24 -15.76 -15.18 -10.22
C TYR A 24 -15.27 -15.94 -11.46
N ASN A 25 -15.95 -17.03 -11.79
CA ASN A 25 -15.62 -17.81 -12.99
C ASN A 25 -15.78 -16.97 -14.26
N ALA A 26 -16.82 -16.13 -14.31
CA ALA A 26 -17.03 -15.19 -15.40
C ALA A 26 -15.94 -14.11 -15.47
N LEU A 27 -15.54 -13.54 -14.33
CA LEU A 27 -14.44 -12.58 -14.22
C LEU A 27 -13.13 -13.18 -14.77
N ASN A 28 -12.79 -14.40 -14.34
CA ASN A 28 -11.57 -15.08 -14.80
C ASN A 28 -11.55 -15.29 -16.32
N LYS A 29 -12.69 -15.66 -16.92
CA LYS A 29 -12.80 -15.81 -18.38
C LYS A 29 -12.60 -14.48 -19.11
N VAL A 30 -13.12 -13.39 -18.56
CA VAL A 30 -12.93 -12.04 -19.12
C VAL A 30 -11.45 -11.66 -19.07
N PHE A 31 -10.77 -11.87 -17.94
CA PHE A 31 -9.32 -11.60 -17.83
C PHE A 31 -8.46 -12.52 -18.70
N THR A 32 -8.87 -13.77 -18.92
CA THR A 32 -8.21 -14.69 -19.86
C THR A 32 -8.29 -14.13 -21.29
N PHE A 33 -9.49 -13.77 -21.75
CA PHE A 33 -9.68 -13.11 -23.04
C PHE A 33 -8.79 -11.86 -23.18
N LEU A 34 -8.73 -11.02 -22.15
CA LEU A 34 -7.97 -9.78 -22.20
C LEU A 34 -6.46 -9.97 -22.25
N LYS A 35 -5.94 -10.99 -21.55
CA LYS A 35 -4.51 -11.37 -21.59
C LYS A 35 -4.11 -11.84 -22.99
N ASP A 36 -4.99 -12.58 -23.66
CA ASP A 36 -4.74 -13.09 -25.01
C ASP A 36 -4.95 -12.03 -26.10
N TYR A 37 -5.77 -11.01 -25.83
CA TYR A 37 -6.14 -9.97 -26.80
C TYR A 37 -5.15 -8.79 -26.87
N ASN A 38 -4.32 -8.53 -25.84
CA ASN A 38 -3.23 -7.55 -25.94
C ASN A 38 -2.18 -7.69 -24.81
N SER A 39 -0.87 -7.58 -25.15
CA SER A 39 0.22 -8.02 -24.26
C SER A 39 0.82 -6.99 -23.30
N LYS A 40 0.34 -5.73 -23.26
CA LYS A 40 0.87 -4.71 -22.32
C LYS A 40 -0.21 -3.73 -21.84
N ASP A 41 -0.38 -3.69 -20.51
CA ASP A 41 -1.15 -2.73 -19.70
C ASP A 41 -2.68 -2.62 -19.89
N ASN A 42 -3.35 -2.10 -18.84
CA ASN A 42 -4.80 -1.89 -18.73
C ASN A 42 -5.39 -0.90 -19.77
N ALA A 43 -4.60 -0.47 -20.76
CA ALA A 43 -4.98 0.50 -21.79
C ALA A 43 -6.17 0.03 -22.64
N VAL A 44 -6.41 -1.28 -22.76
CA VAL A 44 -7.55 -1.86 -23.49
C VAL A 44 -8.90 -1.36 -22.95
N PHE A 45 -9.03 -1.22 -21.62
CA PHE A 45 -10.26 -0.76 -20.99
C PHE A 45 -10.47 0.75 -21.06
N LEU A 46 -9.39 1.51 -21.26
CA LEU A 46 -9.42 2.97 -21.39
C LEU A 46 -9.76 3.40 -22.83
N ASN A 47 -9.44 2.57 -23.82
CA ASN A 47 -9.56 2.89 -25.24
C ASN A 47 -10.74 2.22 -25.95
N LYS A 48 -11.49 1.34 -25.28
CA LYS A 48 -12.70 0.70 -25.82
C LYS A 48 -13.90 0.97 -24.93
N SER A 49 -15.05 1.17 -25.55
CA SER A 49 -16.34 1.21 -24.86
C SER A 49 -16.69 -0.18 -24.31
N LYS A 50 -17.58 -0.18 -23.32
CA LYS A 50 -18.11 -1.40 -22.70
C LYS A 50 -18.78 -2.31 -23.74
N GLU A 51 -19.43 -1.72 -24.73
CA GLU A 51 -20.12 -2.39 -25.83
C GLU A 51 -19.13 -3.06 -26.80
N GLU A 52 -18.04 -2.37 -27.16
CA GLU A 52 -16.97 -2.94 -27.99
C GLU A 52 -16.26 -4.11 -27.29
N LEU A 53 -16.05 -4.02 -25.97
CA LEU A 53 -15.44 -5.11 -25.23
C LEU A 53 -16.35 -6.34 -25.17
N LYS A 54 -17.66 -6.14 -25.00
CA LYS A 54 -18.65 -7.23 -25.04
C LYS A 54 -18.68 -7.89 -26.42
N ALA A 55 -18.64 -7.11 -27.50
CA ALA A 55 -18.57 -7.64 -28.86
C ALA A 55 -17.29 -8.46 -29.09
N GLY A 56 -16.14 -7.94 -28.68
CA GLY A 56 -14.85 -8.65 -28.78
C GLY A 56 -14.82 -9.95 -27.96
N TYR A 57 -15.33 -9.93 -26.74
CA TYR A 57 -15.44 -11.14 -25.89
C TYR A 57 -16.37 -12.19 -26.52
N ALA A 58 -17.52 -11.75 -27.06
CA ALA A 58 -18.47 -12.64 -27.73
C ALA A 58 -17.84 -13.32 -28.94
N GLN A 59 -17.09 -12.57 -29.73
CA GLN A 59 -16.36 -13.07 -30.90
C GLN A 59 -15.25 -14.05 -30.50
N TYR A 60 -14.43 -13.70 -29.50
CA TYR A 60 -13.32 -14.54 -29.04
C TYR A 60 -13.81 -15.92 -28.55
N TRP A 61 -14.90 -15.95 -27.78
CA TRP A 61 -15.48 -17.20 -27.27
C TRP A 61 -16.50 -17.84 -28.23
N ASN A 62 -16.72 -17.24 -29.41
CA ASN A 62 -17.74 -17.61 -30.38
C ASN A 62 -19.12 -17.92 -29.74
N LYS A 63 -19.58 -17.03 -28.86
CA LYS A 63 -20.83 -17.21 -28.11
C LYS A 63 -21.43 -15.89 -27.66
N LYS A 64 -22.72 -15.90 -27.34
CA LYS A 64 -23.36 -14.80 -26.59
C LYS A 64 -22.91 -14.84 -25.13
N LEU A 65 -22.73 -13.65 -24.54
CA LEU A 65 -22.43 -13.52 -23.12
C LEU A 65 -23.64 -13.91 -22.29
N ASN A 66 -23.42 -14.67 -21.23
CA ASN A 66 -24.44 -14.89 -20.21
C ASN A 66 -24.48 -13.72 -19.20
N ASP A 67 -25.45 -13.74 -18.29
CA ASP A 67 -25.62 -12.69 -17.28
C ASP A 67 -24.42 -12.57 -16.34
N ALA A 68 -23.75 -13.69 -16.04
CA ALA A 68 -22.56 -13.73 -15.21
C ALA A 68 -21.41 -12.92 -15.85
N GLU A 69 -21.19 -13.13 -17.14
CA GLU A 69 -20.14 -12.50 -17.96
C GLU A 69 -20.45 -11.03 -18.26
N ASN A 70 -21.70 -10.74 -18.63
CA ASN A 70 -22.16 -9.38 -18.87
C ASN A 70 -21.90 -8.47 -17.67
N GLN A 71 -22.22 -8.96 -16.48
CA GLN A 71 -22.09 -8.15 -15.28
C GLN A 71 -20.68 -8.20 -14.68
N ALA A 72 -19.86 -9.23 -14.94
CA ALA A 72 -18.41 -9.15 -14.68
C ALA A 72 -17.74 -8.03 -15.49
N ILE A 73 -18.08 -7.88 -16.78
CA ILE A 73 -17.60 -6.75 -17.61
C ILE A 73 -18.08 -5.41 -17.05
N ASN A 74 -19.35 -5.31 -16.63
CA ASN A 74 -19.88 -4.09 -16.02
C ASN A 74 -19.12 -3.72 -14.73
N ASP A 75 -18.78 -4.71 -13.90
CA ASP A 75 -18.06 -4.49 -12.64
C ASP A 75 -16.64 -3.96 -12.88
N ILE A 76 -15.95 -4.46 -13.91
CA ILE A 76 -14.65 -3.95 -14.33
C ILE A 76 -14.74 -2.47 -14.74
N TYR A 77 -15.69 -2.13 -15.63
CA TYR A 77 -15.87 -0.73 -16.05
C TYR A 77 -16.28 0.18 -14.90
N LYS A 78 -17.15 -0.29 -14.01
CA LYS A 78 -17.54 0.46 -12.81
C LYS A 78 -16.34 0.71 -11.90
N TYR A 79 -15.49 -0.29 -11.70
CA TYR A 79 -14.28 -0.15 -10.89
C TYR A 79 -13.33 0.89 -11.49
N ILE A 80 -13.06 0.81 -12.80
CA ILE A 80 -12.17 1.72 -13.51
C ILE A 80 -12.75 3.14 -13.54
N SER A 81 -14.04 3.32 -13.85
CA SER A 81 -14.68 4.63 -13.91
C SER A 81 -14.74 5.30 -12.55
N THR A 82 -15.03 4.54 -11.47
CA THR A 82 -14.99 5.06 -10.10
C THR A 82 -13.59 5.54 -9.75
N LYS A 83 -12.55 4.78 -10.11
CA LYS A 83 -11.14 5.14 -9.86
C LYS A 83 -10.69 6.34 -10.69
N SER A 84 -11.09 6.41 -11.96
CA SER A 84 -10.78 7.54 -12.88
C SER A 84 -11.49 8.81 -12.43
N ASN A 85 -12.77 8.75 -12.06
CA ASN A 85 -13.51 9.89 -11.52
C ASN A 85 -12.92 10.36 -10.19
N PHE A 86 -12.42 9.44 -9.35
CA PHE A 86 -11.66 9.80 -8.15
C PHE A 86 -10.38 10.58 -8.47
N ILE A 87 -9.65 10.18 -9.52
CA ILE A 87 -8.42 10.86 -9.96
C ILE A 87 -8.74 12.23 -10.58
N THR A 88 -9.78 12.32 -11.42
CA THR A 88 -10.24 13.58 -12.03
C THR A 88 -10.80 14.54 -10.98
N ALA A 89 -11.56 14.04 -10.00
CA ALA A 89 -12.04 14.83 -8.86
C ALA A 89 -10.88 15.33 -7.97
N LYS A 90 -9.83 14.51 -7.75
CA LYS A 90 -8.59 14.95 -7.07
C LYS A 90 -7.83 16.02 -7.86
N LYS A 91 -7.85 15.96 -9.19
CA LYS A 91 -7.23 16.99 -10.06
C LYS A 91 -8.05 18.29 -10.10
N ALA A 92 -9.37 18.19 -10.14
CA ALA A 92 -10.27 19.35 -10.13
C ALA A 92 -10.30 20.06 -8.76
N ALA A 93 -10.24 19.30 -7.65
CA ALA A 93 -10.20 19.85 -6.29
C ALA A 93 -8.88 20.57 -5.93
N ASN A 94 -7.85 20.49 -6.77
CA ASN A 94 -6.56 21.17 -6.57
C ASN A 94 -6.42 22.50 -7.32
N LYS A 95 -7.47 22.97 -8.00
CA LYS A 95 -7.57 24.36 -8.47
C LYS A 95 -8.78 25.02 -7.82
N GLU A 96 -8.48 26.08 -7.07
CA GLU A 96 -9.41 27.07 -6.49
C GLU A 96 -10.02 26.80 -5.10
N VAL A 97 -9.50 27.62 -4.16
CA VAL A 97 -10.22 28.40 -3.13
C VAL A 97 -10.31 27.83 -1.70
N LYS A 98 -9.70 28.63 -0.80
CA LYS A 98 -9.98 28.76 0.63
C LYS A 98 -11.49 28.90 0.87
N ILE A 99 -12.11 28.06 1.70
CA ILE A 99 -13.17 28.44 2.65
C ILE A 99 -13.24 27.40 3.80
N LYS A 100 -13.33 27.98 5.00
CA LYS A 100 -13.76 27.56 6.34
C LYS A 100 -14.01 26.07 6.66
N ASN A 101 -13.43 25.71 7.80
CA ASN A 101 -13.69 24.57 8.65
C ASN A 101 -15.14 24.07 8.60
N ASP A 102 -15.32 22.90 7.98
CA ASP A 102 -16.18 21.85 8.51
C ASP A 102 -15.51 20.51 8.21
N LYS A 103 -15.30 19.69 9.27
CA LYS A 103 -14.69 18.37 9.17
C LYS A 103 -15.59 17.47 8.32
N PRO A 104 -15.14 16.92 7.19
CA PRO A 104 -15.90 15.86 6.53
C PRO A 104 -15.81 14.62 7.43
N ASN A 105 -16.97 14.20 7.96
CA ASN A 105 -17.12 12.92 8.65
C ASN A 105 -16.68 11.79 7.73
N SER A 106 -15.43 11.34 7.88
CA SER A 106 -14.89 10.20 7.14
C SER A 106 -15.57 8.94 7.65
N THR A 107 -16.26 8.22 6.78
CA THR A 107 -16.71 6.85 7.07
C THR A 107 -15.51 6.04 7.59
N PRO A 108 -15.64 5.35 8.74
CA PRO A 108 -14.54 4.55 9.29
C PRO A 108 -14.12 3.49 8.27
N LEU A 109 -12.80 3.34 8.08
CA LEU A 109 -12.27 2.15 7.43
C LEU A 109 -12.71 0.91 8.22
N SER A 110 -12.91 -0.21 7.51
CA SER A 110 -13.14 -1.49 8.17
C SER A 110 -12.02 -1.80 9.17
N ASP A 111 -12.37 -2.49 10.25
CA ASP A 111 -11.40 -2.93 11.24
C ASP A 111 -10.39 -3.91 10.63
N TYR A 112 -10.82 -4.73 9.66
CA TYR A 112 -9.91 -5.49 8.81
C TYR A 112 -9.25 -4.58 7.77
N LYS A 113 -7.92 -4.59 7.74
CA LYS A 113 -7.10 -3.70 6.91
C LYS A 113 -6.14 -4.51 6.07
N ILE A 114 -5.84 -3.99 4.89
CA ILE A 114 -4.80 -4.49 3.99
C ILE A 114 -3.77 -3.38 3.88
N GLY A 115 -2.50 -3.71 4.11
CA GLY A 115 -1.36 -2.81 4.05
C GLY A 115 -1.07 -2.33 2.63
N LEU A 116 0.00 -1.54 2.51
CA LEU A 116 0.47 -1.02 1.23
C LEU A 116 1.55 -1.95 0.65
N SER A 117 1.66 -1.95 -0.69
CA SER A 117 2.80 -2.54 -1.39
C SER A 117 4.10 -1.80 -1.03
N PRO A 118 5.24 -2.50 -0.99
CA PRO A 118 6.51 -1.87 -0.66
C PRO A 118 6.83 -0.75 -1.65
N TRP A 119 7.42 0.34 -1.15
CA TRP A 119 8.05 1.35 -1.99
C TRP A 119 9.52 1.01 -2.11
N LEU A 120 10.04 0.92 -3.33
CA LEU A 120 11.44 0.61 -3.60
C LEU A 120 11.88 1.28 -4.91
N GLY A 121 13.15 1.69 -4.95
CA GLY A 121 13.83 2.11 -6.18
C GLY A 121 14.59 0.96 -6.81
N ASP A 122 15.51 1.27 -7.73
CA ASP A 122 16.23 0.26 -8.52
C ASP A 122 17.21 -0.60 -7.69
N SER A 123 17.83 -0.03 -6.65
CA SER A 123 18.83 -0.73 -5.82
C SER A 123 18.75 -0.28 -4.35
N PRO A 124 17.67 -0.66 -3.63
CA PRO A 124 17.53 -0.28 -2.24
C PRO A 124 18.64 -0.91 -1.39
N LYS A 125 19.23 -0.12 -0.49
CA LYS A 125 20.25 -0.57 0.47
C LYS A 125 19.70 -0.73 1.88
N VAL A 126 18.67 0.04 2.20
CA VAL A 126 18.01 0.05 3.50
C VAL A 126 16.53 -0.27 3.32
N LEU A 127 16.02 -1.22 4.11
CA LEU A 127 14.59 -1.48 4.26
C LEU A 127 14.11 -0.92 5.60
N ILE A 128 13.23 0.08 5.59
CA ILE A 128 12.56 0.57 6.81
C ILE A 128 11.22 -0.15 6.96
N LEU A 129 11.02 -0.79 8.12
CA LEU A 129 9.79 -1.48 8.48
C LEU A 129 9.01 -0.72 9.55
N GLY A 130 7.74 -0.44 9.28
CA GLY A 130 6.74 -0.08 10.29
C GLY A 130 5.94 -1.28 10.80
N THR A 131 4.91 -1.02 11.63
CA THR A 131 3.96 -2.03 12.07
C THR A 131 2.94 -2.34 10.96
N MET A 132 2.09 -1.37 10.64
CA MET A 132 1.10 -1.37 9.56
C MET A 132 0.71 0.09 9.24
N PRO A 133 0.38 0.46 7.99
CA PRO A 133 0.07 1.85 7.64
C PRO A 133 -1.17 2.37 8.38
N GLY A 134 -1.14 3.62 8.85
CA GLY A 134 -2.27 4.33 9.46
C GLY A 134 -3.47 4.49 8.52
N ASP A 135 -4.66 4.81 9.03
CA ASP A 135 -5.88 4.89 8.22
C ASP A 135 -5.81 5.96 7.14
N LYS A 136 -5.16 7.09 7.44
CA LYS A 136 -4.88 8.12 6.44
C LYS A 136 -3.90 7.62 5.38
N SER A 137 -2.84 6.91 5.78
CA SER A 137 -1.91 6.28 4.84
C SER A 137 -2.59 5.26 3.93
N LEU A 138 -3.51 4.46 4.47
CA LEU A 138 -4.30 3.49 3.70
C LEU A 138 -5.25 4.17 2.71
N ARG A 139 -5.97 5.23 3.12
CA ARG A 139 -6.85 5.97 2.21
C ARG A 139 -6.08 6.63 1.07
N GLU A 140 -4.93 7.22 1.39
CA GLU A 140 -4.13 7.98 0.43
C GLU A 140 -3.15 7.13 -0.36
N GLN A 141 -2.97 5.85 0.01
CA GLN A 141 -1.95 4.95 -0.56
C GLN A 141 -0.53 5.53 -0.46
N VAL A 142 -0.23 6.19 0.67
CA VAL A 142 1.03 6.88 0.93
C VAL A 142 1.51 6.53 2.34
N TYR A 143 2.73 6.01 2.46
CA TYR A 143 3.32 5.73 3.78
C TYR A 143 3.41 7.00 4.63
N TYR A 144 3.15 6.85 5.93
CA TYR A 144 3.21 7.94 6.91
C TYR A 144 2.50 9.25 6.49
N CYS A 145 1.36 9.16 5.79
CA CYS A 145 0.64 10.32 5.24
C CYS A 145 0.08 11.27 6.32
N ASP A 146 -0.09 10.80 7.55
CA ASP A 146 -0.52 11.63 8.68
C ASP A 146 0.64 12.41 9.29
N THR A 147 1.09 13.46 8.59
CA THR A 147 2.19 14.33 9.03
C THR A 147 1.89 15.12 10.30
N SER A 148 0.61 15.26 10.71
CA SER A 148 0.22 15.85 12.00
C SER A 148 0.50 14.93 13.18
N HIS A 149 0.46 13.60 12.98
CA HIS A 149 0.64 12.61 14.03
C HIS A 149 1.90 11.74 13.84
N ASN A 150 2.63 11.89 12.74
CA ASN A 150 3.84 11.15 12.45
C ASN A 150 4.90 12.06 11.83
N SER A 151 6.08 12.08 12.45
CA SER A 151 7.20 12.93 12.05
C SER A 151 8.12 12.30 10.99
N PHE A 152 7.79 11.13 10.44
CA PHE A 152 8.65 10.39 9.49
C PHE A 152 9.16 11.27 8.36
N TRP A 153 8.27 11.90 7.60
CA TRP A 153 8.65 12.76 6.47
C TRP A 153 9.45 13.99 6.91
N LYS A 154 9.10 14.59 8.05
CA LYS A 154 9.85 15.72 8.60
C LYS A 154 11.30 15.32 8.93
N ILE A 155 11.50 14.13 9.50
CA ILE A 155 12.82 13.57 9.80
C ILE A 155 13.59 13.30 8.50
N MET A 156 12.97 12.62 7.52
CA MET A 156 13.63 12.30 6.25
C MET A 156 14.08 13.57 5.49
N TYR A 157 13.24 14.61 5.44
CA TYR A 157 13.61 15.89 4.82
C TYR A 157 14.67 16.66 5.58
N SER A 158 14.77 16.48 6.90
CA SER A 158 15.85 17.06 7.69
C SER A 158 17.20 16.37 7.45
N ILE A 159 17.20 15.06 7.18
CA ILE A 159 18.43 14.27 6.94
C ILE A 159 18.93 14.43 5.50
N PHE A 160 18.03 14.33 4.52
CA PHE A 160 18.37 14.24 3.10
C PHE A 160 18.14 15.54 2.33
N GLY A 161 17.69 16.60 3.01
CA GLY A 161 17.26 17.82 2.36
C GLY A 161 15.79 17.77 1.93
N LYS A 162 15.21 18.94 1.68
CA LYS A 162 13.82 19.03 1.23
C LYS A 162 13.72 18.53 -0.21
N LYS A 163 12.66 17.76 -0.48
CA LYS A 163 12.29 17.43 -1.85
C LYS A 163 11.80 18.66 -2.60
N ASP A 164 11.93 18.64 -3.93
CA ASP A 164 11.23 19.60 -4.79
C ASP A 164 9.71 19.41 -4.70
N ASP A 165 8.96 20.47 -4.98
CA ASP A 165 7.49 20.44 -4.90
C ASP A 165 6.87 19.40 -5.84
N MET A 166 7.50 19.19 -7.01
CA MET A 166 7.05 18.24 -8.03
C MET A 166 7.40 16.78 -7.72
N THR A 167 8.39 16.54 -6.85
CA THR A 167 8.84 15.18 -6.50
C THR A 167 7.83 14.54 -5.55
N SER A 168 7.40 13.30 -5.79
CA SER A 168 6.52 12.61 -4.85
C SER A 168 7.31 12.12 -3.62
N ASN A 169 6.62 11.84 -2.51
CA ASN A 169 7.27 11.23 -1.34
C ASN A 169 7.86 9.84 -1.67
N HIS A 170 7.23 9.13 -2.61
CA HIS A 170 7.72 7.85 -3.13
C HIS A 170 9.07 8.02 -3.82
N ASP A 171 9.14 8.92 -4.80
CA ASP A 171 10.36 9.12 -5.59
C ASP A 171 11.48 9.69 -4.73
N PHE A 172 11.14 10.60 -3.81
CA PHE A 172 12.09 11.15 -2.85
C PHE A 172 12.73 10.07 -1.98
N ILE A 173 11.95 9.17 -1.37
CA ILE A 173 12.55 8.19 -0.45
C ILE A 173 13.33 7.11 -1.21
N THR A 174 12.81 6.69 -2.35
CA THR A 174 13.42 5.63 -3.17
C THR A 174 14.68 6.08 -3.88
N SER A 175 14.81 7.36 -4.25
CA SER A 175 16.05 7.94 -4.79
C SER A 175 17.22 7.95 -3.79
N HIS A 176 16.93 7.81 -2.49
CA HIS A 176 17.93 7.70 -1.43
C HIS A 176 18.26 6.24 -1.08
N ASN A 177 17.96 5.28 -1.97
CA ASN A 177 18.19 3.84 -1.76
C ASN A 177 17.45 3.28 -0.52
N ILE A 178 16.33 3.88 -0.15
CA ILE A 178 15.49 3.44 0.96
C ILE A 178 14.23 2.80 0.41
N ALA A 179 14.02 1.53 0.78
CA ALA A 179 12.75 0.86 0.65
C ALA A 179 11.88 1.08 1.91
N LEU A 180 10.58 1.30 1.72
CA LEU A 180 9.60 1.38 2.80
C LEU A 180 8.63 0.22 2.73
N TRP A 181 8.40 -0.43 3.87
CA TRP A 181 7.34 -1.41 4.03
C TRP A 181 6.89 -1.53 5.49
N ASP A 182 6.11 -2.55 5.79
CA ASP A 182 5.60 -2.85 7.12
C ASP A 182 5.71 -4.35 7.43
N CYS A 183 5.71 -4.71 8.71
CA CYS A 183 5.68 -6.12 9.11
C CYS A 183 4.35 -6.81 8.73
N VAL A 184 3.22 -6.09 8.79
CA VAL A 184 1.88 -6.66 8.61
C VAL A 184 1.34 -6.37 7.21
N GLN A 185 1.00 -7.43 6.49
CA GLN A 185 0.33 -7.36 5.19
C GLN A 185 -1.15 -7.08 5.35
N SER A 186 -1.82 -7.76 6.28
CA SER A 186 -3.25 -7.58 6.52
C SER A 186 -3.65 -8.11 7.89
N GLY A 187 -4.80 -7.67 8.39
CA GLY A 187 -5.34 -8.14 9.66
C GLY A 187 -6.28 -7.12 10.27
N VAL A 188 -6.80 -7.44 11.45
CA VAL A 188 -7.69 -6.56 12.19
C VAL A 188 -6.85 -5.57 13.01
N ARG A 189 -7.05 -4.28 12.74
CA ARG A 189 -6.57 -3.16 13.57
C ARG A 189 -7.66 -2.10 13.69
N LYS A 190 -8.28 -1.98 14.86
CA LYS A 190 -9.22 -0.88 15.15
C LYS A 190 -8.49 0.47 15.16
N GLY A 191 -8.91 1.40 14.31
CA GLY A 191 -8.27 2.71 14.19
C GLY A 191 -6.79 2.66 13.76
N SER A 192 -6.04 3.73 14.03
CA SER A 192 -4.65 3.90 13.55
C SER A 192 -3.58 3.69 14.62
N THR A 193 -3.97 3.42 15.86
CA THR A 193 -3.07 3.27 17.01
C THR A 193 -2.72 1.80 17.23
N ASP A 194 -1.57 1.56 17.87
CA ASP A 194 -1.09 0.20 18.11
C ASP A 194 -1.90 -0.57 19.17
N ASP A 195 -2.86 0.04 19.87
CA ASP A 195 -3.76 -0.68 20.79
C ASP A 195 -4.94 -1.37 20.08
N GLY A 196 -5.14 -1.12 18.79
CA GLY A 196 -6.26 -1.67 18.04
C GLY A 196 -6.02 -3.06 17.44
N TYR A 197 -4.81 -3.63 17.55
CA TYR A 197 -4.47 -4.88 16.86
C TYR A 197 -5.14 -6.10 17.51
N ASP A 198 -5.72 -6.97 16.67
CA ASP A 198 -5.89 -8.38 17.01
C ASP A 198 -4.69 -9.16 16.47
N ILE A 199 -3.77 -9.49 17.37
CA ILE A 199 -2.50 -10.16 17.05
C ILE A 199 -2.68 -11.52 16.35
N ASN A 200 -3.80 -12.21 16.58
CA ASN A 200 -4.05 -13.53 16.01
C ASN A 200 -4.59 -13.46 14.57
N SER A 201 -5.12 -12.30 14.18
CA SER A 201 -5.64 -12.06 12.83
C SER A 201 -4.58 -11.62 11.82
N LEU A 202 -3.34 -11.37 12.28
CA LEU A 202 -2.32 -10.74 11.46
C LEU A 202 -1.71 -11.73 10.47
N ILE A 203 -1.68 -11.31 9.22
CA ILE A 203 -0.92 -11.92 8.14
C ILE A 203 0.26 -10.99 7.88
N THR A 204 1.47 -11.54 7.91
CA THR A 204 2.71 -10.78 7.69
C THR A 204 3.04 -10.64 6.23
N ASN A 205 3.75 -9.57 5.89
CA ASN A 205 4.40 -9.47 4.59
C ASN A 205 5.50 -10.54 4.46
N ASP A 206 5.75 -11.02 3.23
CA ASP A 206 6.83 -11.96 2.95
C ASP A 206 8.17 -11.23 2.81
N ILE A 207 8.70 -10.81 3.96
CA ILE A 207 9.97 -10.09 4.04
C ILE A 207 11.14 -10.98 3.61
N GLN A 208 11.06 -12.30 3.84
CA GLN A 208 12.13 -13.22 3.48
C GLN A 208 12.33 -13.28 1.96
N SER A 209 11.25 -13.46 1.20
CA SER A 209 11.31 -13.48 -0.26
C SER A 209 11.72 -12.11 -0.81
N PHE A 210 11.19 -11.02 -0.24
CA PHE A 210 11.58 -9.66 -0.61
C PHE A 210 13.10 -9.40 -0.45
N LEU A 211 13.70 -9.85 0.65
CA LEU A 211 15.15 -9.69 0.85
C LEU A 211 15.98 -10.55 -0.13
N LYS A 212 15.47 -11.72 -0.54
CA LYS A 212 16.12 -12.55 -1.57
C LYS A 212 16.05 -11.92 -2.95
N GLU A 213 14.93 -11.28 -3.28
CA GLU A 213 14.73 -10.54 -4.53
C GLU A 213 15.56 -9.25 -4.59
N HIS A 214 15.88 -8.66 -3.44
CA HIS A 214 16.63 -7.41 -3.31
C HIS A 214 17.91 -7.57 -2.47
N PRO A 215 18.93 -8.31 -2.97
CA PRO A 215 20.15 -8.61 -2.21
C PRO A 215 21.04 -7.38 -1.97
N SER A 216 20.74 -6.25 -2.62
CA SER A 216 21.35 -4.94 -2.35
C SER A 216 21.00 -4.41 -0.96
N ILE A 217 19.88 -4.87 -0.36
CA ILE A 217 19.47 -4.48 0.98
C ILE A 217 20.43 -5.13 1.98
N LYS A 218 21.25 -4.30 2.63
CA LYS A 218 22.20 -4.73 3.67
C LYS A 218 21.79 -4.31 5.07
N THR A 219 20.76 -3.46 5.19
CA THR A 219 20.25 -3.03 6.49
C THR A 219 18.73 -3.07 6.55
N ILE A 220 18.18 -3.64 7.62
CA ILE A 220 16.78 -3.49 8.02
C ILE A 220 16.70 -2.52 9.19
N VAL A 221 15.85 -1.51 9.08
CA VAL A 221 15.58 -0.53 10.13
C VAL A 221 14.17 -0.74 10.65
N LEU A 222 14.02 -0.99 11.95
CA LEU A 222 12.72 -1.11 12.59
C LEU A 222 12.28 0.24 13.15
N ASN A 223 11.23 0.84 12.57
CA ASN A 223 10.63 2.09 13.03
C ASN A 223 9.76 1.86 14.29
N GLY A 224 10.41 1.54 15.42
CA GLY A 224 9.74 1.19 16.67
C GLY A 224 10.54 0.21 17.51
N LYS A 225 11.59 0.69 18.19
CA LYS A 225 12.47 -0.09 19.08
C LYS A 225 11.88 -0.50 20.43
N GLY A 226 10.71 0.03 20.80
CA GLY A 226 10.04 -0.32 22.05
C GLY A 226 9.80 -1.83 22.16
N LYS A 227 9.82 -2.40 23.36
CA LYS A 227 9.61 -3.84 23.58
C LYS A 227 8.26 -4.33 23.03
N GLY A 228 7.24 -3.48 23.06
CA GLY A 228 5.88 -3.80 22.62
C GLY A 228 5.23 -4.90 23.47
N SER A 229 3.99 -5.23 23.12
CA SER A 229 3.26 -6.36 23.70
C SER A 229 2.21 -6.86 22.71
N LYS A 230 1.53 -7.98 23.00
CA LYS A 230 0.40 -8.44 22.19
C LYS A 230 -0.72 -7.39 22.06
N LYS A 231 -0.93 -6.57 23.10
CA LYS A 231 -1.95 -5.51 23.11
C LYS A 231 -1.50 -4.24 22.40
N ARG A 232 -0.20 -3.98 22.36
CA ARG A 232 0.42 -2.78 21.77
C ARG A 232 1.71 -3.18 21.06
N PRO A 233 1.62 -3.87 19.91
CA PRO A 233 2.81 -4.35 19.21
C PRO A 233 3.63 -3.17 18.68
N SER A 234 4.92 -3.18 18.97
CA SER A 234 5.89 -2.36 18.24
C SER A 234 6.40 -3.11 17.02
N THR A 235 7.09 -2.43 16.11
CA THR A 235 7.78 -3.08 14.99
C THR A 235 8.75 -4.15 15.48
N THR A 236 9.53 -3.84 16.54
CA THR A 236 10.48 -4.81 17.13
C THR A 236 9.78 -6.04 17.69
N PHE A 237 8.61 -5.88 18.33
CA PHE A 237 7.82 -6.99 18.82
C PHE A 237 7.34 -7.89 17.68
N LEU A 238 6.77 -7.30 16.62
CA LEU A 238 6.27 -8.04 15.46
C LEU A 238 7.41 -8.74 14.74
N PHE A 239 8.53 -8.05 14.53
CA PHE A 239 9.71 -8.60 13.89
C PHE A 239 10.22 -9.84 14.63
N LYS A 240 10.45 -9.72 15.94
CA LYS A 240 10.89 -10.85 16.77
C LYS A 240 9.87 -11.98 16.86
N ARG A 241 8.57 -11.68 16.76
CA ARG A 241 7.52 -12.70 16.87
C ARG A 241 7.35 -13.51 15.60
N PHE A 242 7.35 -12.84 14.44
CA PHE A 242 6.98 -13.47 13.18
C PHE A 242 8.18 -13.78 12.27
N PHE A 243 9.31 -13.11 12.49
CA PHE A 243 10.50 -13.20 11.63
C PHE A 243 11.73 -13.65 12.43
N PHE A 244 11.53 -14.48 13.46
CA PHE A 244 12.62 -14.99 14.30
C PHE A 244 13.56 -15.97 13.55
N THR A 245 13.09 -16.55 12.45
CA THR A 245 13.87 -17.44 11.56
C THR A 245 14.29 -16.74 10.27
N ILE A 246 14.27 -15.40 10.23
CA ILE A 246 14.65 -14.68 9.02
C ILE A 246 16.13 -14.96 8.69
N ASP A 247 16.37 -15.41 7.47
CA ASP A 247 17.68 -15.61 6.89
C ASP A 247 18.12 -14.29 6.26
N PHE A 248 18.87 -13.50 7.04
CA PHE A 248 19.37 -12.18 6.66
C PHE A 248 20.74 -11.93 7.27
N ASP A 249 21.77 -11.92 6.43
CA ASP A 249 23.17 -11.67 6.80
C ASP A 249 23.52 -10.17 6.93
N GLY A 250 22.51 -9.31 6.94
CA GLY A 250 22.67 -7.87 7.06
C GLY A 250 22.47 -7.35 8.48
N LYS A 251 22.56 -6.02 8.62
CA LYS A 251 22.38 -5.34 9.91
C LYS A 251 20.91 -5.10 10.21
N ILE A 252 20.47 -5.38 11.44
CA ILE A 252 19.16 -4.97 11.94
C ILE A 252 19.35 -3.83 12.94
N VAL A 253 18.79 -2.66 12.62
CA VAL A 253 18.88 -1.44 13.43
C VAL A 253 17.51 -1.13 14.04
N LEU A 254 17.48 -0.88 15.35
CA LEU A 254 16.27 -0.56 16.08
C LEU A 254 16.23 0.93 16.37
N LEU A 255 15.30 1.67 15.73
CA LEU A 255 15.13 3.10 15.97
C LEU A 255 13.83 3.41 16.71
N SER A 256 13.80 4.51 17.44
CA SER A 256 12.57 5.04 18.04
C SER A 256 11.50 5.29 16.99
N SER A 257 10.23 5.08 17.37
CA SER A 257 9.11 5.30 16.46
C SER A 257 9.03 6.78 16.04
N THR A 258 8.80 7.01 14.75
CA THR A 258 8.54 8.35 14.20
C THR A 258 7.14 8.87 14.53
N SER A 259 6.27 8.03 15.12
CA SER A 259 4.97 8.48 15.64
C SER A 259 5.14 9.59 16.68
N ASN A 260 4.23 10.56 16.68
CA ASN A 260 4.19 11.61 17.71
C ASN A 260 3.67 11.07 19.06
N THR A 261 3.16 9.84 19.11
CA THR A 261 2.85 9.13 20.37
C THR A 261 4.10 8.61 21.09
N CYS A 262 5.25 8.52 20.41
CA CYS A 262 6.52 8.24 21.06
C CYS A 262 6.97 9.46 21.86
N SER A 263 7.31 9.24 23.14
CA SER A 263 7.64 10.28 24.13
C SER A 263 8.91 11.09 23.84
N LEU A 264 9.74 10.67 22.88
CA LEU A 264 10.90 11.44 22.46
C LEU A 264 10.49 12.72 21.72
N THR A 265 11.24 13.79 21.96
CA THR A 265 11.12 15.04 21.20
C THR A 265 11.51 14.82 19.74
N PHE A 266 11.12 15.75 18.87
CA PHE A 266 11.50 15.70 17.46
C PHE A 266 13.02 15.69 17.29
N GLU A 267 13.74 16.50 18.06
CA GLU A 267 15.19 16.66 17.96
C GLU A 267 15.92 15.36 18.33
N LYS A 268 15.47 14.68 19.39
CA LYS A 268 16.02 13.37 19.79
C LYS A 268 15.71 12.28 18.77
N LYS A 269 14.51 12.30 18.17
CA LYS A 269 14.18 11.40 17.07
C LYS A 269 15.07 11.68 15.87
N LEU A 270 15.25 12.94 15.50
CA LEU A 270 16.10 13.35 14.37
C LEU A 270 17.54 12.90 14.60
N GLU A 271 18.12 13.18 15.78
CA GLU A 271 19.47 12.76 16.15
C GLU A 271 19.64 11.23 16.02
N GLU A 272 18.72 10.46 16.58
CA GLU A 272 18.75 9.00 16.49
C GLU A 272 18.61 8.50 15.04
N TRP A 273 17.74 9.11 14.25
CA TRP A 273 17.49 8.74 12.87
C TRP A 273 18.57 9.20 11.89
N SER A 274 19.42 10.15 12.27
CA SER A 274 20.53 10.64 11.42
C SER A 274 21.49 9.54 10.99
N VAL A 275 21.58 8.42 11.73
CA VAL A 275 22.36 7.24 11.31
C VAL A 275 21.95 6.71 9.92
N ILE A 276 20.72 6.99 9.47
CA ILE A 276 20.21 6.59 8.16
C ILE A 276 21.07 7.12 7.01
N SER A 277 21.66 8.32 7.11
CA SER A 277 22.52 8.87 6.05
C SER A 277 23.78 8.02 5.79
N GLU A 278 24.28 7.34 6.81
CA GLU A 278 25.42 6.42 6.69
C GLU A 278 24.97 5.03 6.21
N LEU A 279 23.78 4.59 6.59
CA LEU A 279 23.26 3.26 6.21
C LEU A 279 22.90 3.15 4.72
N VAL A 280 22.62 4.28 4.04
CA VAL A 280 22.27 4.31 2.62
C VAL A 280 23.48 4.50 1.67
N LYS A 281 24.69 4.68 2.22
CA LYS A 281 25.93 4.73 1.45
C LYS A 281 26.35 3.34 0.98
#